data_AF-A0A2V9ZMI4-F1
#
_entry.id   AF-A0A2V9ZMI4-F1
#
_cell.length_a   1.000
_cell.length_b   1.000
_cell.length_c   1.000
_cell.angle_alpha   90.00
_cell.angle_beta   90.00
_cell.angle_gamma   90.00
#
_symmetry.space_group_name_H-M   'P 1'
#
loop_
_entity.id
_entity.type
_entity.pdbx_description
1 polymer ?
#
loop_
_entity_poly.entity_id
_entity_poly.type
_entity_poly.pdbx_seq_one_letter_code
_entity_poly.pdbx_strand_id
1 'polypeptide(L)'
;MLGEKDARPRVFKNFIDGEWVESSTGETFEDRNPADTREVVAIFQKSAKADVDAAVAAANRAFAKWRLVPAPRRAEIVFRAAEMLLERKEEYARDMTREMGKVLKETRGDV
;
A
#
# COMPACT_ATOMS: atom_id res chain seq x y z
N MET A 1 13.14 18.72 -18.57
CA MET A 1 12.00 18.21 -19.36
C MET A 1 10.75 18.52 -18.56
N LEU A 2 9.86 19.31 -19.15
CA LEU A 2 8.57 19.70 -18.60
C LEU A 2 7.59 18.52 -18.72
N GLY A 3 6.78 18.26 -17.69
CA GLY A 3 5.49 17.61 -17.87
C GLY A 3 5.20 16.42 -16.97
N GLU A 4 4.79 16.68 -15.73
CA GLU A 4 3.82 15.82 -15.02
C GLU A 4 2.97 16.62 -14.01
N LYS A 5 2.77 17.92 -14.28
CA LYS A 5 1.97 18.81 -13.40
C LYS A 5 0.46 18.67 -13.56
N ASP A 6 0.00 17.69 -14.36
CA ASP A 6 -1.41 17.56 -14.76
C ASP A 6 -1.94 16.11 -14.72
N ALA A 7 -1.20 15.20 -14.08
CA ALA A 7 -1.72 13.86 -13.82
C ALA A 7 -2.70 13.93 -12.65
N ARG A 8 -3.97 13.58 -12.89
CA ARG A 8 -4.94 13.43 -11.80
C ARG A 8 -4.39 12.44 -10.78
N PRO A 9 -4.52 12.72 -9.46
CA PRO A 9 -4.05 11.80 -8.44
C PRO A 9 -4.61 10.39 -8.63
N ARG A 10 -3.75 9.39 -8.50
CA ARG A 10 -4.15 7.99 -8.65
C ARG A 10 -5.06 7.59 -7.50
N VAL A 11 -6.20 6.97 -7.83
CA VAL A 11 -7.10 6.35 -6.85
C VAL A 11 -6.67 4.91 -6.64
N PHE A 12 -6.32 4.57 -5.40
CA PHE A 12 -5.98 3.21 -4.99
C PHE A 12 -7.19 2.51 -4.37
N LYS A 13 -7.28 1.20 -4.64
CA LYS A 13 -8.31 0.29 -4.13
C LYS A 13 -7.77 -0.47 -2.90
N ASN A 14 -8.66 -1.05 -2.12
CA ASN A 14 -8.28 -2.00 -1.07
C ASN A 14 -7.91 -3.35 -1.71
N PHE A 15 -7.01 -4.12 -1.10
CA PHE A 15 -6.71 -5.49 -1.51
C PHE A 15 -7.34 -6.47 -0.51
N ILE A 16 -8.44 -7.12 -0.89
CA ILE A 16 -9.23 -8.01 -0.02
C ILE A 16 -9.48 -9.32 -0.75
N ASP A 17 -9.16 -10.44 -0.09
CA ASP A 17 -9.35 -11.81 -0.61
C ASP A 17 -8.71 -12.07 -1.99
N GLY A 18 -7.57 -11.43 -2.27
CA GLY A 18 -6.85 -11.58 -3.53
C GLY A 18 -7.27 -10.61 -4.64
N GLU A 19 -8.24 -9.73 -4.37
CA GLU A 19 -8.83 -8.82 -5.35
C GLU A 19 -8.69 -7.34 -4.95
N TRP A 20 -8.59 -6.46 -5.95
CA TRP A 20 -8.62 -5.01 -5.75
C TRP A 20 -10.06 -4.48 -5.75
N VAL A 21 -10.54 -4.03 -4.60
CA VAL A 21 -11.95 -3.65 -4.38
C VAL A 21 -12.09 -2.20 -3.89
N GLU A 22 -13.21 -1.56 -4.22
CA GLU A 22 -13.59 -0.25 -3.67
C GLU A 22 -14.16 -0.42 -2.25
N SER A 23 -14.14 0.64 -1.43
CA SER A 23 -14.79 0.57 -0.12
C SER A 23 -16.30 0.38 -0.29
N SER A 24 -16.90 -0.31 0.67
CA SER A 24 -18.34 -0.52 0.77
C SER A 24 -19.16 0.78 0.79
N THR A 25 -18.56 1.91 1.19
CA THR A 25 -19.21 3.23 1.21
C THR A 25 -18.97 4.04 -0.06
N GLY A 26 -17.98 3.67 -0.88
CA GLY A 26 -17.47 4.47 -2.00
C GLY A 26 -16.77 5.77 -1.56
N GLU A 27 -16.65 6.04 -0.25
CA GLU A 27 -15.93 7.20 0.24
C GLU A 27 -14.42 7.05 0.03
N THR A 28 -13.76 8.16 -0.27
CA THR A 28 -12.29 8.23 -0.40
C THR A 28 -11.74 9.42 0.39
N PHE A 29 -10.43 9.44 0.57
CA PHE A 29 -9.71 10.58 1.14
C PHE A 29 -8.40 10.80 0.39
N GLU A 30 -7.91 12.04 0.43
CA GLU A 30 -6.65 12.44 -0.18
C GLU A 30 -5.50 12.24 0.80
N ASP A 31 -4.40 11.68 0.31
CA ASP A 31 -3.10 11.77 0.95
C ASP A 31 -2.34 12.96 0.35
N ARG A 32 -1.91 13.87 1.21
CA ARG A 32 -1.36 15.18 0.82
C ARG A 32 0.04 15.32 1.36
N ASN A 33 0.94 15.84 0.53
CA ASN A 33 2.31 16.05 0.94
C ASN A 33 2.38 17.12 2.05
N PRO A 34 2.90 16.80 3.24
CA PRO A 34 2.98 17.77 4.33
C PRO A 34 3.97 18.92 4.06
N ALA A 35 4.95 18.72 3.17
CA ALA A 35 5.90 19.76 2.76
C ALA A 35 5.32 20.72 1.69
N ASP A 36 4.34 20.27 0.90
CA ASP A 36 3.59 21.09 -0.05
C ASP A 36 2.13 20.61 -0.12
N THR A 37 1.24 21.22 0.66
CA THR A 37 -0.15 20.77 0.81
C THR A 37 -0.99 20.88 -0.46
N ARG A 38 -0.47 21.53 -1.51
CA ARG A 38 -1.11 21.59 -2.83
C ARG A 38 -0.93 20.29 -3.61
N GLU A 39 0.07 19.49 -3.26
CA GLU A 39 0.34 18.19 -3.87
C GLU A 39 -0.53 17.11 -3.20
N VAL A 40 -1.44 16.52 -3.97
CA VAL A 40 -2.13 15.28 -3.61
C VAL A 40 -1.28 14.12 -4.13
N VAL A 41 -0.68 13.36 -3.21
CA VAL A 41 0.18 12.21 -3.55
C VAL A 41 -0.67 11.10 -4.16
N ALA A 42 -1.79 10.79 -3.52
CA ALA A 42 -2.72 9.75 -3.95
C ALA A 42 -4.11 9.94 -3.31
N ILE A 43 -5.09 9.17 -3.78
CA ILE A 43 -6.42 9.07 -3.18
C ILE A 43 -6.65 7.62 -2.75
N PHE A 44 -7.09 7.42 -1.50
CA PHE A 44 -7.30 6.09 -0.92
C PHE A 44 -8.75 5.86 -0.50
N GLN A 45 -9.14 4.60 -0.42
CA GLN A 45 -10.46 4.20 0.04
C GLN A 45 -10.63 4.51 1.53
N LYS A 46 -11.71 5.21 1.90
CA LYS A 46 -12.11 5.39 3.29
C LYS A 46 -12.95 4.19 3.71
N SER A 47 -12.27 3.13 4.12
CA SER A 47 -12.88 1.85 4.46
C SER A 47 -13.80 1.94 5.68
N ALA A 48 -14.93 1.22 5.64
CA ALA A 48 -15.87 1.12 6.74
C ALA A 48 -15.78 -0.25 7.44
N LYS A 49 -16.58 -0.41 8.50
CA LYS A 49 -16.64 -1.66 9.27
C LYS A 49 -16.86 -2.91 8.39
N ALA A 50 -17.72 -2.81 7.38
CA ALA A 50 -18.02 -3.93 6.48
C ALA A 50 -16.79 -4.40 5.68
N ASP A 51 -15.94 -3.46 5.23
CA ASP A 51 -14.71 -3.78 4.50
C ASP A 51 -13.71 -4.53 5.40
N VAL A 52 -13.57 -4.06 6.64
CA VAL A 52 -12.74 -4.72 7.66
C VAL A 52 -13.27 -6.12 7.98
N ASP A 53 -14.58 -6.26 8.20
CA ASP A 53 -15.21 -7.55 8.47
C ASP A 53 -14.98 -8.54 7.31
N ALA A 54 -15.07 -8.06 6.06
CA ALA A 54 -14.78 -8.87 4.87
C ALA A 54 -13.31 -9.30 4.79
N ALA A 55 -12.37 -8.38 5.05
CA ALA A 55 -10.93 -8.67 5.08
C ALA A 55 -10.57 -9.69 6.16
N VAL A 56 -11.12 -9.55 7.37
CA VAL A 56 -10.90 -10.49 8.47
C VAL A 56 -11.50 -11.86 8.16
N ALA A 57 -12.72 -11.90 7.60
CA ALA A 57 -13.34 -13.15 7.19
C ALA A 57 -12.49 -13.89 6.13
N ALA A 58 -11.96 -13.16 5.15
CA ALA A 58 -11.06 -13.71 4.13
C ALA A 58 -9.76 -14.26 4.74
N ALA A 59 -9.12 -13.49 5.63
CA ALA A 59 -7.91 -13.93 6.33
C ALA A 59 -8.14 -15.20 7.16
N ASN A 60 -9.27 -15.30 7.87
CA ASN A 60 -9.65 -16.49 8.63
C ASN A 60 -9.83 -17.73 7.75
N ARG A 61 -10.45 -17.58 6.57
CA ARG A 61 -10.58 -18.69 5.60
C ARG A 61 -9.21 -19.12 5.07
N ALA A 62 -8.36 -18.16 4.69
CA ALA A 62 -7.04 -18.42 4.15
C ALA A 62 -6.13 -19.12 5.17
N PHE A 63 -6.24 -18.76 6.46
CA PHE A 63 -5.42 -19.32 7.53
C PHE A 63 -5.51 -20.85 7.63
N ALA A 64 -6.69 -21.45 7.39
CA ALA A 64 -6.88 -22.90 7.46
C ALA A 64 -5.92 -23.67 6.53
N LYS A 65 -5.63 -23.11 5.35
CA LYS A 65 -4.67 -23.67 4.38
C LYS A 65 -3.25 -23.15 4.63
N TRP A 66 -3.10 -21.85 4.87
CA TRP A 66 -1.79 -21.21 5.04
C TRP A 66 -0.98 -21.81 6.20
N ARG A 67 -1.64 -22.15 7.32
CA ARG A 67 -0.99 -22.76 8.49
C ARG A 67 -0.33 -24.10 8.20
N LEU A 68 -0.77 -24.80 7.15
CA LEU A 68 -0.24 -26.10 6.72
C LEU A 68 0.91 -25.96 5.73
N VAL A 69 1.18 -24.77 5.20
CA VAL A 69 2.30 -24.52 4.28
C VAL A 69 3.60 -24.72 5.05
N PRO A 70 4.55 -25.57 4.60
CA PRO A 70 5.81 -25.81 5.30
C PRO A 70 6.62 -24.52 5.51
N ALA A 71 7.35 -24.44 6.64
CA ALA A 71 8.13 -23.26 6.97
C ALA A 71 9.11 -22.80 5.87
N PRO A 72 9.85 -23.70 5.17
CA PRO A 72 10.71 -23.28 4.05
C PRO A 72 9.95 -22.61 2.91
N ARG A 73 8.77 -23.14 2.55
CA ARG A 73 7.92 -22.56 1.50
C ARG A 73 7.36 -21.19 1.87
N ARG A 74 7.04 -20.97 3.15
CA ARG A 74 6.65 -19.64 3.64
C ARG A 74 7.84 -18.68 3.59
N ALA A 75 9.03 -19.14 3.96
CA ALA A 75 10.25 -18.34 3.87
C ALA A 75 10.52 -17.90 2.42
N GLU A 76 10.43 -18.80 1.44
CA GLU A 76 10.58 -18.47 0.01
C GLU A 76 9.62 -17.34 -0.43
N ILE A 77 8.36 -17.37 0.01
CA ILE A 77 7.37 -16.33 -0.32
C ILE A 77 7.77 -14.98 0.30
N VAL A 78 8.19 -14.98 1.57
CA VAL A 78 8.63 -13.75 2.28
C VAL A 78 9.92 -13.20 1.68
N PHE A 79 10.88 -14.07 1.33
CA PHE A 79 12.13 -13.66 0.69
C PHE A 79 11.88 -13.00 -0.66
N ARG A 80 10.99 -13.58 -1.49
CA ARG A 80 10.63 -12.98 -2.78
C ARG A 80 9.98 -11.60 -2.60
N ALA A 81 9.14 -11.43 -1.58
CA ALA A 81 8.58 -10.12 -1.26
C ALA A 81 9.68 -9.11 -0.85
N ALA A 82 10.67 -9.53 -0.07
CA ALA A 82 11.81 -8.71 0.30
C ALA A 82 12.66 -8.30 -0.91
N GLU A 83 12.92 -9.22 -1.83
CA GLU A 83 13.64 -8.91 -3.09
C GLU A 83 12.90 -7.83 -3.89
N MET A 84 11.58 -7.95 -4.05
CA MET A 84 10.75 -6.95 -4.74
C MET A 84 10.78 -5.57 -4.05
N LEU A 85 10.87 -5.54 -2.72
CA LEU A 85 11.02 -4.28 -1.96
C LEU A 85 12.39 -3.65 -2.21
N LEU A 86 13.46 -4.44 -2.19
CA LEU A 86 14.82 -3.96 -2.43
C LEU A 86 15.02 -3.42 -3.85
N GLU A 87 14.47 -4.11 -4.86
CA GLU A 87 14.51 -3.68 -6.26
C GLU A 87 13.88 -2.29 -6.47
N ARG A 88 12.89 -1.94 -5.65
CA ARG A 88 12.11 -0.70 -5.75
C ARG A 88 12.35 0.27 -4.60
N LYS A 89 13.42 0.05 -3.83
CA LYS A 89 13.71 0.79 -2.60
C LYS A 89 13.70 2.31 -2.77
N GLU A 90 14.31 2.80 -3.85
CA GLU A 90 14.37 4.25 -4.13
C GLU A 90 13.02 4.85 -4.50
N GLU A 91 12.13 4.10 -5.13
CA GLU A 91 10.76 4.52 -5.45
C GLU A 91 9.96 4.66 -4.16
N TYR A 92 9.92 3.59 -3.35
CA TYR A 92 9.18 3.59 -2.09
C TYR A 92 9.70 4.62 -1.07
N ALA A 93 11.02 4.85 -1.03
CA ALA A 93 11.57 5.88 -0.15
C ALA A 93 11.13 7.30 -0.56
N ARG A 94 10.96 7.57 -1.86
CA ARG A 94 10.46 8.86 -2.36
C ARG A 94 8.97 9.02 -2.06
N ASP A 95 8.18 7.98 -2.26
CA ASP A 95 6.76 8.01 -1.94
C ASP A 95 6.56 8.24 -0.43
N MET A 96 7.26 7.48 0.41
CA MET A 96 7.22 7.66 1.87
C MET A 96 7.65 9.07 2.31
N THR A 97 8.65 9.68 1.65
CA THR A 97 9.03 11.07 1.91
C THR A 97 7.90 12.04 1.54
N ARG A 98 7.22 11.82 0.42
CA ARG A 98 6.11 12.66 -0.03
C ARG A 98 4.88 12.52 0.86
N GLU A 99 4.58 11.34 1.39
CA GLU A 99 3.43 11.10 2.28
C GLU A 99 3.69 11.61 3.71
N MET A 100 4.89 11.36 4.26
CA MET A 100 5.17 11.61 5.69
C MET A 100 5.96 12.89 5.96
N GLY A 101 6.66 13.45 4.96
CA GLY A 101 7.52 14.63 5.10
C GLY A 101 8.91 14.37 5.68
N LYS A 102 9.27 13.12 5.98
CA LYS A 102 10.63 12.74 6.41
C LYS A 102 11.64 12.97 5.29
N VAL A 103 12.87 13.33 5.66
CA VAL A 103 13.96 13.48 4.69
C VAL A 103 14.27 12.14 4.01
N LEU A 104 14.61 12.16 2.72
CA LEU A 104 14.82 10.96 1.91
C LEU A 104 15.91 10.01 2.48
N LYS A 105 16.88 10.56 3.21
CA LYS A 105 17.92 9.74 3.86
C LYS A 105 17.33 8.83 4.95
N GLU A 106 16.32 9.30 5.68
CA GLU A 106 15.65 8.52 6.72
C GLU A 106 14.72 7.48 6.11
N THR A 107 13.89 7.85 5.13
CA THR A 107 12.96 6.91 4.48
C THR A 107 13.66 5.80 3.71
N ARG A 108 14.86 6.05 3.17
CA ARG A 108 15.74 4.99 2.64
C ARG A 108 16.21 3.99 3.70
N GLY A 109 16.26 4.38 4.97
CA GLY A 109 16.57 3.48 6.07
C GLY A 109 15.36 2.66 6.53
N ASP A 110 14.15 3.20 6.34
CA ASP A 110 12.88 2.54 6.70
C ASP A 110 12.47 1.44 5.71
N VAL A 111 12.89 1.55 4.43
CA VAL A 111 12.66 0.54 3.36
C VAL A 111 13.80 -0.46 3.29
#